data_AF-A0A954CT64-F1
#
_entry.id   AF-A0A954CT64-F1
#
_cell.length_a   1.000
_cell.length_b   1.000
_cell.length_c   1.000
_cell.angle_alpha   90.00
_cell.angle_beta   90.00
_cell.angle_gamma   90.00
#
_symmetry.space_group_name_H-M   'P 1'
#
loop_
_entity.id
_entity.type
_entity.pdbx_description
1 polymer ?
#
loop_
_entity_poly.entity_id
_entity_poly.type
_entity_poly.pdbx_seq_one_letter_code
_entity_poly.pdbx_strand_id
1 'polypeptide(L)'
;MRNAAVASICIASVIAVIAAFHTSAGAQRVPGGGRFPGGGKIPGGGLPAQGSEGDWYNLGPIGGKATMEKNTLIVQKVFDDAPGAKGGLMVGDVITGATKSFKKDAYHELGEAIEAAEAQRKKKSAVVELSIERDGKAKQLEIDVPFYGKDAKDFPGGKMRDAIVDDALAYLAKQQQGDGGWECHLSGENGRVVMTSLCGMAMLAAGNSASKGTYKSNVKRAAEFVSANVGKESEFGRMGGSGANWNQTNWGLGYGGMFLAEVQNASPVKGVDDKLEWIAETILANMEATGGFAHGPGGPNALNYLELEIVSNYCVAALGGAMANGVDV
;
A
#
# COMPACT_ATOMS: atom_id res chain seq x y z
N MET A 1 -4.49 1.23 26.01
CA MET A 1 -3.35 2.00 25.44
C MET A 1 -2.51 1.22 24.43
N ARG A 2 -2.51 -0.13 24.40
CA ARG A 2 -1.74 -0.93 23.40
C ARG A 2 -2.29 -0.91 21.96
N ASN A 3 -3.58 -0.63 21.74
CA ASN A 3 -4.19 -0.68 20.39
C ASN A 3 -4.00 0.59 19.53
N ALA A 4 -3.59 1.72 20.11
CA ALA A 4 -3.51 2.98 19.35
C ALA A 4 -2.25 3.06 18.47
N ALA A 5 -1.13 2.48 18.89
CA ALA A 5 0.11 2.48 18.11
C ALA A 5 0.02 1.51 16.91
N VAL A 6 -0.59 0.33 17.11
CA VAL A 6 -0.82 -0.65 16.05
C VAL A 6 -1.80 -0.10 14.99
N ALA A 7 -2.87 0.60 15.42
CA ALA A 7 -3.81 1.23 14.50
C ALA A 7 -3.18 2.34 13.65
N SER A 8 -2.31 3.19 14.22
CA SER A 8 -1.63 4.26 13.47
C SER A 8 -0.62 3.73 12.44
N ILE A 9 0.09 2.64 12.74
CA ILE A 9 0.96 1.96 11.78
C ILE A 9 0.12 1.30 10.67
N CYS A 10 -1.01 0.68 11.02
CA CYS A 10 -1.90 0.04 10.04
C CYS A 10 -2.54 1.03 9.06
N ILE A 11 -2.92 2.24 9.48
CA ILE A 11 -3.49 3.25 8.57
C ILE A 11 -2.45 3.72 7.55
N ALA A 12 -1.21 3.96 7.98
CA ALA A 12 -0.11 4.30 7.07
C ALA A 12 0.21 3.16 6.09
N SER A 13 0.16 1.91 6.56
CA SER A 13 0.34 0.72 5.73
C SER A 13 -0.79 0.51 4.73
N VAL A 14 -2.06 0.74 5.10
CA VAL A 14 -3.20 0.64 4.18
C VAL A 14 -3.13 1.72 3.08
N ILE A 15 -2.74 2.95 3.42
CA ILE A 15 -2.52 4.02 2.43
C ILE A 15 -1.36 3.66 1.48
N ALA A 16 -0.26 3.14 1.99
CA ALA A 16 0.88 2.67 1.18
C ALA A 16 0.49 1.49 0.26
N VAL A 17 -0.35 0.57 0.74
CA VAL A 17 -0.86 -0.56 -0.03
C VAL A 17 -1.79 -0.10 -1.16
N ILE A 18 -2.69 0.86 -0.90
CA ILE A 18 -3.57 1.44 -1.93
C ILE A 18 -2.76 2.17 -3.02
N ALA A 19 -1.70 2.88 -2.63
CA ALA A 19 -0.80 3.55 -3.58
C ALA A 19 -0.06 2.55 -4.49
N ALA A 20 0.35 1.39 -3.97
CA ALA A 20 1.00 0.33 -4.74
C ALA A 20 0.08 -0.37 -5.75
N PHE A 21 -1.22 -0.52 -5.46
CA PHE A 21 -2.19 -1.13 -6.40
C PHE A 21 -2.68 -0.15 -7.48
N HIS A 22 -2.71 1.16 -7.22
CA HIS A 22 -3.16 2.14 -8.20
C HIS A 22 -2.07 2.52 -9.23
N THR A 23 -0.80 2.24 -8.97
CA THR A 23 0.29 2.42 -9.96
C THR A 23 0.39 1.25 -10.96
N SER A 24 -0.16 0.07 -10.65
CA SER A 24 -0.02 -1.13 -11.49
C SER A 24 -1.20 -1.41 -12.44
N ALA A 25 -2.41 -0.89 -12.16
CA ALA A 25 -3.62 -1.18 -12.94
C ALA A 25 -3.71 -0.48 -14.32
N GLY A 26 -2.59 -0.24 -15.00
CA GLY A 26 -2.57 0.42 -16.31
C GLY A 26 -1.25 0.39 -17.08
N ALA A 27 -0.24 -0.37 -16.67
CA ALA A 27 1.03 -0.42 -17.39
C ALA A 27 0.89 -1.22 -18.70
N GLN A 28 0.44 -0.56 -19.77
CA GLN A 28 0.68 -1.05 -21.13
C GLN A 28 2.19 -1.08 -21.39
N ARG A 29 2.69 -2.20 -21.91
CA ARG A 29 4.10 -2.35 -22.34
C ARG A 29 4.42 -1.32 -23.43
N VAL A 30 5.30 -0.37 -23.14
CA VAL A 30 5.94 0.47 -24.16
C VAL A 30 7.34 -0.07 -24.44
N PRO A 31 7.71 -0.37 -25.71
CA PRO A 31 9.06 -0.78 -26.05
C PRO A 31 9.95 0.45 -26.27
N GLY A 32 11.02 0.60 -25.48
CA GLY A 32 12.00 1.66 -25.71
C GLY A 32 13.08 1.73 -24.64
N GLY A 33 14.33 1.48 -25.01
CA GLY A 33 15.47 1.40 -24.10
C GLY A 33 16.21 2.72 -23.90
N GLY A 34 16.49 3.04 -22.64
CA GLY A 34 17.54 3.97 -22.20
C GLY A 34 18.71 3.21 -21.59
N ARG A 35 19.94 3.69 -21.80
CA ARG A 35 21.21 3.03 -21.45
C ARG A 35 21.77 3.61 -20.15
N PHE A 36 22.16 2.76 -19.19
CA PHE A 36 22.95 3.15 -18.02
C PHE A 36 24.47 3.12 -18.31
N PRO A 37 25.29 3.88 -17.57
CA PRO A 37 26.75 3.82 -17.68
C PRO A 37 27.20 2.45 -17.16
N GLY A 38 27.63 1.57 -18.07
CA GLY A 38 28.00 0.18 -17.76
C GLY A 38 27.48 -0.87 -18.74
N GLY A 39 26.59 -0.52 -19.68
CA GLY A 39 26.34 -1.32 -20.88
C GLY A 39 25.50 -2.62 -20.72
N GLY A 40 25.06 -2.99 -19.51
CA GLY A 40 24.14 -4.11 -19.30
C GLY A 40 22.66 -3.69 -19.39
N LYS A 41 21.84 -4.45 -20.14
CA LYS A 41 20.37 -4.35 -20.11
C LYS A 41 19.84 -5.25 -18.98
N ILE A 42 18.94 -4.74 -18.14
CA ILE A 42 18.12 -5.58 -17.25
C ILE A 42 17.02 -6.25 -18.10
N PRO A 43 16.92 -7.59 -18.14
CA PRO A 43 15.78 -8.26 -18.75
C PRO A 43 14.58 -8.17 -17.79
N GLY A 44 13.60 -7.34 -18.13
CA GLY A 44 12.33 -7.24 -17.40
C GLY A 44 12.36 -6.23 -16.25
N GLY A 45 11.65 -5.12 -16.43
CA GLY A 45 11.49 -4.09 -15.40
C GLY A 45 12.53 -2.98 -15.49
N GLY A 46 12.45 -2.16 -16.54
CA GLY A 46 13.06 -0.83 -16.48
C GLY A 46 12.31 -0.01 -15.43
N LEU A 47 13.04 0.59 -14.48
CA LEU A 47 12.54 1.79 -13.82
C LEU A 47 12.16 2.80 -14.92
N PRO A 48 11.03 3.52 -14.79
CA PRO A 48 10.56 4.40 -15.85
C PRO A 48 11.66 5.39 -16.25
N ALA A 49 11.77 5.62 -17.56
CA ALA A 49 12.78 6.46 -18.15
C ALA A 49 12.77 7.86 -17.54
N GLN A 50 13.96 8.47 -17.42
CA GLN A 50 14.12 9.86 -17.00
C GLN A 50 13.34 10.82 -17.90
N GLY A 51 12.24 11.30 -17.34
CA GLY A 51 11.41 12.42 -17.72
C GLY A 51 10.37 12.44 -16.62
N SER A 52 10.58 13.23 -15.57
CA SER A 52 9.75 13.20 -14.36
C SER A 52 8.29 13.45 -14.73
N GLU A 53 7.52 12.37 -14.84
CA GLU A 53 6.07 12.45 -14.78
C GLU A 53 5.76 13.20 -13.49
N GLY A 54 5.03 14.31 -13.59
CA GLY A 54 4.67 15.10 -12.41
C GLY A 54 4.00 14.22 -11.36
N ASP A 55 4.06 14.63 -10.09
CA ASP A 55 3.43 13.89 -9.01
C ASP A 55 1.96 13.62 -9.36
N TRP A 56 1.59 12.33 -9.32
CA TRP A 56 0.24 11.87 -9.59
C TRP A 56 -0.59 11.96 -8.32
N TYR A 57 -1.68 12.72 -8.36
CA TYR A 57 -2.60 12.93 -7.25
C TYR A 57 -3.90 12.16 -7.47
N ASN A 58 -4.39 11.45 -6.45
CA ASN A 58 -5.66 10.73 -6.52
C ASN A 58 -6.82 11.69 -6.22
N LEU A 59 -7.86 11.74 -7.06
CA LEU A 59 -9.01 12.64 -6.86
C LEU A 59 -9.99 12.14 -5.77
N GLY A 60 -9.54 11.26 -4.87
CA GLY A 60 -10.37 10.69 -3.79
C GLY A 60 -11.65 10.02 -4.31
N PRO A 61 -12.81 10.23 -3.67
CA PRO A 61 -14.08 9.63 -4.08
C PRO A 61 -14.59 10.11 -5.44
N ILE A 62 -14.06 11.19 -6.01
CA ILE A 62 -14.35 11.58 -7.39
C ILE A 62 -13.89 10.48 -8.36
N GLY A 63 -12.85 9.71 -8.00
CA GLY A 63 -12.38 8.54 -8.73
C GLY A 63 -11.70 8.90 -10.04
N GLY A 64 -10.48 9.40 -9.91
CA GLY A 64 -9.58 9.70 -11.01
C GLY A 64 -8.19 10.02 -10.52
N LYS A 65 -7.31 10.40 -11.44
CA LYS A 65 -5.99 10.92 -11.12
C LYS A 65 -5.74 12.22 -11.86
N ALA A 66 -4.93 13.08 -11.26
CA ALA A 66 -4.52 14.34 -11.84
C ALA A 66 -3.03 14.61 -11.61
N THR A 67 -2.45 15.47 -12.43
CA THR A 67 -1.19 16.15 -12.13
C THR A 67 -1.49 17.56 -11.64
N MET A 68 -0.65 18.09 -10.76
CA MET A 68 -0.82 19.44 -10.27
C MET A 68 0.03 20.42 -11.08
N GLU A 69 -0.56 21.52 -11.54
CA GLU A 69 0.15 22.65 -12.12
C GLU A 69 -0.28 23.94 -11.42
N LYS A 70 0.68 24.62 -10.77
CA LYS A 70 0.42 25.77 -9.89
C LYS A 70 -0.65 25.43 -8.85
N ASN A 71 -1.83 26.05 -8.96
CA ASN A 71 -2.96 25.87 -8.04
C ASN A 71 -4.14 25.19 -8.77
N THR A 72 -3.85 24.30 -9.71
CA THR A 72 -4.88 23.57 -10.49
C THR A 72 -4.53 22.10 -10.60
N LEU A 73 -5.55 21.27 -10.85
CA LEU A 73 -5.39 19.83 -11.06
C LEU A 73 -5.81 19.47 -12.49
N ILE A 74 -4.87 18.98 -13.28
CA ILE A 74 -5.11 18.54 -14.66
C ILE A 74 -5.47 17.06 -14.63
N VAL A 75 -6.70 16.72 -15.01
CA VAL A 75 -7.21 15.35 -14.97
C VAL A 75 -6.48 14.49 -16.00
N GLN A 76 -5.79 13.46 -15.50
CA GLN A 76 -5.04 12.50 -16.31
C GLN A 76 -5.78 11.18 -16.49
N LYS A 77 -6.66 10.83 -15.53
CA LYS A 77 -7.45 9.60 -15.57
C LYS A 77 -8.79 9.82 -14.87
N VAL A 78 -9.85 9.23 -15.40
CA VAL A 78 -11.15 9.09 -14.73
C VAL A 78 -11.53 7.62 -14.82
N PHE A 79 -12.01 7.02 -13.73
CA PHE A 79 -12.48 5.64 -13.75
C PHE A 79 -13.95 5.56 -14.18
N ASP A 80 -14.29 4.64 -15.09
CA ASP A 80 -15.59 4.62 -15.78
C ASP A 80 -16.81 4.60 -14.84
N ASP A 81 -16.72 3.88 -13.72
CA ASP A 81 -17.82 3.74 -12.75
C ASP A 81 -17.78 4.76 -11.60
N ALA A 82 -16.78 5.64 -11.59
CA ALA A 82 -16.58 6.60 -10.53
C ALA A 82 -17.56 7.78 -10.60
N PRO A 83 -17.84 8.44 -9.46
CA PRO A 83 -18.58 9.70 -9.40
C PRO A 83 -18.18 10.75 -10.43
N GLY A 84 -16.87 10.94 -10.65
CA GLY A 84 -16.34 11.91 -11.61
C GLY A 84 -16.79 11.61 -13.04
N ALA A 85 -16.71 10.36 -13.49
CA ALA A 85 -17.18 9.96 -14.82
C ALA A 85 -18.68 10.20 -14.98
N LYS A 86 -19.47 9.81 -13.97
CA LYS A 86 -20.93 9.99 -13.95
C LYS A 86 -21.33 11.48 -13.95
N GLY A 87 -20.55 12.32 -13.27
CA GLY A 87 -20.69 13.78 -13.26
C GLY A 87 -20.07 14.48 -14.48
N GLY A 88 -19.55 13.74 -15.46
CA GLY A 88 -19.06 14.27 -16.74
C GLY A 88 -17.65 14.85 -16.71
N LEU A 89 -16.85 14.54 -15.69
CA LEU A 89 -15.42 14.83 -15.64
C LEU A 89 -14.68 14.00 -16.71
N MET A 90 -13.74 14.61 -17.41
CA MET A 90 -13.02 14.01 -18.53
C MET A 90 -11.51 14.21 -18.38
N VAL A 91 -10.73 13.33 -19.00
CA VAL A 91 -9.28 13.51 -19.16
C VAL A 91 -9.01 14.80 -19.92
N GLY A 92 -8.07 15.60 -19.43
CA GLY A 92 -7.74 16.93 -19.95
C GLY A 92 -8.46 18.09 -19.27
N ASP A 93 -9.50 17.82 -18.46
CA ASP A 93 -10.13 18.87 -17.65
C ASP A 93 -9.12 19.47 -16.65
N VAL A 94 -9.13 20.80 -16.52
CA VAL A 94 -8.33 21.51 -15.52
C VAL A 94 -9.26 21.93 -14.39
N ILE A 95 -9.17 21.27 -13.23
CA ILE A 95 -9.93 21.63 -12.04
C ILE A 95 -9.29 22.85 -11.40
N THR A 96 -10.04 23.94 -11.35
CA THR A 96 -9.61 25.26 -10.86
C THR A 96 -10.24 25.62 -9.52
N GLY A 97 -11.21 24.83 -9.04
CA GLY A 97 -11.87 25.04 -7.76
C GLY A 97 -12.88 23.96 -7.42
N ALA A 98 -13.25 23.91 -6.14
CA ALA A 98 -14.35 23.11 -5.62
C ALA A 98 -15.17 23.98 -4.65
N THR A 99 -16.39 24.37 -5.04
CA THR A 99 -17.22 25.44 -4.43
C THR A 99 -16.58 26.85 -4.46
N LYS A 100 -15.26 26.95 -4.33
CA LYS A 100 -14.43 28.15 -4.43
C LYS A 100 -13.22 27.85 -5.31
N SER A 101 -12.70 28.88 -5.99
CA SER A 101 -11.44 28.75 -6.73
C SER A 101 -10.28 28.46 -5.79
N PHE A 102 -9.40 27.54 -6.20
CA PHE A 102 -8.20 27.19 -5.45
C PHE A 102 -7.22 28.37 -5.38
N LYS A 103 -6.53 28.54 -4.25
CA LYS A 103 -5.66 29.70 -3.98
C LYS A 103 -4.22 29.37 -3.66
N LYS A 104 -3.95 28.18 -3.12
CA LYS A 104 -2.62 27.77 -2.64
C LYS A 104 -2.28 26.36 -3.07
N ASP A 105 -3.04 25.38 -2.59
CA ASP A 105 -2.78 23.96 -2.82
C ASP A 105 -4.09 23.33 -3.28
N ALA A 106 -4.17 23.07 -4.59
CA ALA A 106 -5.38 22.54 -5.20
C ALA A 106 -5.76 21.16 -4.67
N TYR A 107 -4.77 20.35 -4.30
CA TYR A 107 -5.03 19.01 -3.78
C TYR A 107 -5.62 19.08 -2.37
N HIS A 108 -5.01 19.88 -1.51
CA HIS A 108 -5.50 20.08 -0.15
C HIS A 108 -6.89 20.74 -0.13
N GLU A 109 -7.07 21.82 -0.91
CA GLU A 109 -8.33 22.56 -0.98
C GLU A 109 -9.46 21.72 -1.61
N LEU A 110 -9.15 20.84 -2.58
CA LEU A 110 -10.11 19.86 -3.10
C LEU A 110 -10.51 18.86 -2.00
N GLY A 111 -9.54 18.37 -1.22
CA GLY A 111 -9.79 17.47 -0.09
C GLY A 111 -10.74 18.10 0.95
N GLU A 112 -10.49 19.34 1.35
CA GLU A 112 -11.37 20.07 2.28
C GLU A 112 -12.80 20.22 1.75
N ALA A 113 -12.95 20.48 0.45
CA ALA A 113 -14.26 20.61 -0.20
C ALA A 113 -15.01 19.27 -0.24
N ILE A 114 -14.31 18.16 -0.54
CA ILE A 114 -14.86 16.80 -0.51
C ILE A 114 -15.33 16.47 0.91
N GLU A 115 -14.46 16.61 1.92
CA GLU A 115 -14.81 16.32 3.30
C GLU A 115 -15.99 17.17 3.79
N ALA A 116 -16.08 18.44 3.36
CA ALA A 116 -17.21 19.30 3.67
C ALA A 116 -18.52 18.82 3.02
N ALA A 117 -18.47 18.32 1.78
CA ALA A 117 -19.62 17.76 1.09
C ALA A 117 -20.11 16.46 1.77
N GLU A 118 -19.20 15.56 2.11
CA GLU A 118 -19.50 14.26 2.72
C GLU A 118 -20.14 14.39 4.13
N ALA A 119 -19.85 15.51 4.83
CA ALA A 119 -20.34 15.80 6.17
C ALA A 119 -21.65 16.63 6.24
N GLN A 120 -22.30 16.95 5.11
CA GLN A 120 -23.43 17.88 5.08
C GLN A 120 -24.62 17.45 5.95
N ARG A 121 -25.04 18.29 6.90
CA ARG A 121 -26.05 17.96 7.93
C ARG A 121 -27.49 17.66 7.44
N LYS A 122 -27.85 17.95 6.19
CA LYS A 122 -29.27 18.11 5.79
C LYS A 122 -29.75 17.34 4.55
N LYS A 123 -28.88 16.70 3.76
CA LYS A 123 -29.26 16.00 2.52
C LYS A 123 -28.88 14.53 2.55
N LYS A 124 -29.62 13.69 1.83
CA LYS A 124 -29.30 12.26 1.60
C LYS A 124 -28.25 12.05 0.49
N SER A 125 -27.78 13.13 -0.13
CA SER A 125 -26.74 13.12 -1.18
C SER A 125 -25.69 14.18 -0.85
N ALA A 126 -24.42 13.87 -1.15
CA ALA A 126 -23.30 14.79 -1.03
C ALA A 126 -22.83 15.16 -2.44
N VAL A 127 -22.81 16.45 -2.76
CA VAL A 127 -22.39 16.96 -4.07
C VAL A 127 -21.18 17.86 -3.89
N VAL A 128 -20.15 17.63 -4.69
CA VAL A 128 -19.01 18.54 -4.85
C VAL A 128 -19.17 19.28 -6.17
N GLU A 129 -19.34 20.60 -6.08
CA GLU A 129 -19.40 21.49 -7.25
C GLU A 129 -17.97 21.82 -7.71
N LEU A 130 -17.52 21.24 -8.82
CA LEU A 130 -16.20 21.48 -9.39
C LEU A 130 -16.26 22.58 -10.44
N SER A 131 -15.39 23.57 -10.27
CA SER A 131 -15.07 24.55 -11.31
C SER A 131 -13.94 24.01 -12.16
N ILE A 132 -14.21 23.77 -13.43
CA ILE A 132 -13.24 23.24 -14.39
C ILE A 132 -13.05 24.17 -15.58
N GLU A 133 -11.93 24.03 -16.26
CA GLU A 133 -11.69 24.57 -17.59
C GLU A 133 -11.54 23.40 -18.57
N ARG A 134 -12.31 23.45 -19.66
CA ARG A 134 -12.26 22.50 -20.77
C ARG A 134 -12.20 23.27 -22.08
N ASP A 135 -11.20 23.00 -22.90
CA ASP A 135 -11.00 23.69 -24.19
C ASP A 135 -10.99 25.23 -24.06
N GLY A 136 -10.39 25.76 -22.99
CA GLY A 136 -10.33 27.20 -22.71
C GLY A 136 -11.63 27.81 -22.18
N LYS A 137 -12.64 26.99 -21.84
CA LYS A 137 -13.94 27.46 -21.35
C LYS A 137 -14.20 26.99 -19.92
N ALA A 138 -14.61 27.93 -19.07
CA ALA A 138 -15.06 27.63 -17.72
C ALA A 138 -16.38 26.84 -17.76
N LYS A 139 -16.44 25.77 -16.96
CA LYS A 139 -17.63 24.93 -16.77
C LYS A 139 -17.75 24.53 -15.29
N GLN A 140 -18.98 24.34 -14.85
CA GLN A 140 -19.26 23.76 -13.52
C GLN A 140 -19.73 22.31 -13.71
N LEU A 141 -19.24 21.41 -12.86
CA LEU A 141 -19.70 20.04 -12.76
C LEU A 141 -20.20 19.77 -11.34
N GLU A 142 -21.34 19.08 -11.24
CA GLU A 142 -21.85 18.57 -9.95
C GLU A 142 -21.47 17.09 -9.85
N ILE A 143 -20.63 16.76 -8.87
CA ILE A 143 -20.16 15.38 -8.67
C ILE A 143 -20.82 14.80 -7.42
N ASP A 144 -21.64 13.77 -7.60
CA ASP A 144 -22.27 13.02 -6.50
C ASP A 144 -21.25 12.11 -5.81
N VAL A 145 -20.77 12.51 -4.63
CA VAL A 145 -19.83 11.75 -3.80
C VAL A 145 -20.57 11.00 -2.68
N PRO A 146 -19.95 9.99 -2.04
CA PRO A 146 -20.55 9.29 -0.91
C PRO A 146 -20.99 10.24 0.22
N PHE A 147 -22.06 9.90 0.92
CA PHE A 147 -22.56 10.69 2.04
C PHE A 147 -22.41 9.93 3.35
N TYR A 148 -21.73 10.52 4.33
CA TYR A 148 -21.44 9.88 5.63
C TYR A 148 -22.06 10.58 6.84
N GLY A 149 -22.66 11.75 6.65
CA GLY A 149 -23.39 12.47 7.69
C GLY A 149 -22.51 13.31 8.61
N LYS A 150 -23.13 13.96 9.60
CA LYS A 150 -22.48 15.01 10.40
C LYS A 150 -21.27 14.53 11.22
N ASP A 151 -21.23 13.24 11.54
CA ASP A 151 -20.19 12.60 12.36
C ASP A 151 -19.04 12.06 11.47
N ALA A 152 -19.06 12.36 10.17
CA ALA A 152 -18.03 11.94 9.21
C ALA A 152 -16.63 12.46 9.55
N LYS A 153 -16.55 13.67 10.12
CA LYS A 153 -15.29 14.38 10.43
C LYS A 153 -14.74 14.09 11.82
N ASP A 154 -15.43 13.26 12.60
CA ASP A 154 -14.98 12.97 13.95
C ASP A 154 -13.61 12.25 13.90
N PHE A 155 -12.84 12.33 14.98
CA PHE A 155 -11.54 11.68 15.12
C PHE A 155 -11.42 11.08 16.52
N PRO A 156 -10.81 9.89 16.70
CA PRO A 156 -10.21 9.02 15.69
C PRO A 156 -11.19 8.11 14.92
N GLY A 157 -12.50 8.19 15.20
CA GLY A 157 -13.55 7.38 14.56
C GLY A 157 -14.42 8.16 13.57
N GLY A 158 -15.64 7.69 13.29
CA GLY A 158 -16.61 8.39 12.45
C GLY A 158 -17.06 7.55 11.26
N LYS A 159 -18.33 7.68 10.87
CA LYS A 159 -18.96 6.79 9.88
C LYS A 159 -18.26 6.78 8.52
N MET A 160 -17.63 7.88 8.15
CA MET A 160 -16.82 7.98 6.93
C MET A 160 -15.59 7.09 7.01
N ARG A 161 -14.86 7.13 8.14
CA ARG A 161 -13.65 6.32 8.33
C ARG A 161 -13.99 4.84 8.37
N ASP A 162 -15.06 4.48 9.08
CA ASP A 162 -15.53 3.09 9.15
C ASP A 162 -15.88 2.55 7.76
N ALA A 163 -16.62 3.33 6.97
CA ALA A 163 -16.97 2.95 5.59
C ALA A 163 -15.74 2.83 4.68
N ILE A 164 -14.78 3.76 4.77
CA ILE A 164 -13.52 3.69 3.99
C ILE A 164 -12.73 2.43 4.36
N VAL A 165 -12.67 2.07 5.65
CA VAL A 165 -12.02 0.84 6.11
C VAL A 165 -12.75 -0.39 5.56
N ASP A 166 -14.07 -0.44 5.64
CA ASP A 166 -14.88 -1.54 5.12
C ASP A 166 -14.68 -1.74 3.62
N ASP A 167 -14.72 -0.66 2.83
CA ASP A 167 -14.50 -0.68 1.39
C ASP A 167 -13.06 -1.10 1.04
N ALA A 168 -12.07 -0.61 1.77
CA ALA A 168 -10.67 -1.01 1.58
C ALA A 168 -10.47 -2.50 1.85
N LEU A 169 -11.05 -3.04 2.93
CA LEU A 169 -10.96 -4.47 3.24
C LEU A 169 -11.68 -5.33 2.20
N ALA A 170 -12.84 -4.88 1.72
CA ALA A 170 -13.58 -5.57 0.66
C ALA A 170 -12.77 -5.61 -0.65
N TYR A 171 -12.12 -4.49 -0.99
CA TYR A 171 -11.20 -4.43 -2.11
C TYR A 171 -10.04 -5.40 -1.93
N LEU A 172 -9.34 -5.37 -0.78
CA LEU A 172 -8.23 -6.28 -0.52
C LEU A 172 -8.66 -7.75 -0.62
N ALA A 173 -9.80 -8.10 -0.05
CA ALA A 173 -10.33 -9.46 -0.12
C ALA A 173 -10.60 -9.91 -1.57
N LYS A 174 -11.06 -9.00 -2.43
CA LYS A 174 -11.26 -9.27 -3.87
C LYS A 174 -9.95 -9.43 -4.63
N GLN A 175 -8.89 -8.75 -4.23
CA GLN A 175 -7.57 -8.85 -4.89
C GLN A 175 -6.74 -10.08 -4.47
N GLN A 176 -7.15 -10.80 -3.42
CA GLN A 176 -6.42 -11.99 -2.98
C GLN A 176 -6.50 -13.09 -4.03
N GLN A 177 -5.34 -13.62 -4.42
CA GLN A 177 -5.22 -14.66 -5.42
C GLN A 177 -5.66 -16.04 -4.90
N GLY A 178 -5.80 -17.00 -5.82
CA GLY A 178 -6.23 -18.36 -5.49
C GLY A 178 -5.29 -19.09 -4.52
N ASP A 179 -4.00 -18.78 -4.57
CA ASP A 179 -2.96 -19.34 -3.68
C ASP A 179 -2.88 -18.65 -2.31
N GLY A 180 -3.72 -17.63 -2.06
CA GLY A 180 -3.77 -16.89 -0.81
C GLY A 180 -2.86 -15.67 -0.74
N GLY A 181 -2.01 -15.43 -1.74
CA GLY A 181 -1.14 -14.26 -1.81
C GLY A 181 -1.81 -13.04 -2.46
N TRP A 182 -1.13 -11.90 -2.36
CA TRP A 182 -1.39 -10.72 -3.20
C TRP A 182 -0.25 -10.51 -4.18
N GLU A 183 -0.57 -9.92 -5.33
CA GLU A 183 0.44 -9.59 -6.33
C GLU A 183 1.36 -8.47 -5.83
N CYS A 184 2.64 -8.60 -6.18
CA CYS A 184 3.64 -7.57 -5.99
C CYS A 184 4.64 -7.67 -7.14
N HIS A 185 4.88 -6.55 -7.82
CA HIS A 185 5.85 -6.51 -8.93
C HIS A 185 7.26 -6.18 -8.47
N LEU A 186 7.43 -5.77 -7.20
CA LEU A 186 8.73 -5.46 -6.61
C LEU A 186 9.30 -6.71 -5.94
N SER A 187 10.60 -6.95 -6.11
CA SER A 187 11.37 -7.98 -5.40
C SER A 187 10.86 -9.44 -5.52
N GLY A 188 10.02 -9.73 -6.51
CA GLY A 188 9.53 -11.09 -6.80
C GLY A 188 8.74 -11.70 -5.64
N GLU A 189 9.00 -12.98 -5.34
CA GLU A 189 8.27 -13.73 -4.29
C GLU A 189 8.39 -13.08 -2.91
N ASN A 190 9.55 -12.52 -2.58
CA ASN A 190 9.75 -11.79 -1.33
C ASN A 190 8.82 -10.58 -1.21
N GLY A 191 8.61 -9.84 -2.30
CA GLY A 191 7.65 -8.73 -2.31
C GLY A 191 6.21 -9.21 -2.15
N ARG A 192 5.86 -10.39 -2.67
CA ARG A 192 4.54 -11.00 -2.44
C ARG A 192 4.33 -11.39 -0.99
N VAL A 193 5.36 -11.90 -0.30
CA VAL A 193 5.32 -12.18 1.14
C VAL A 193 5.06 -10.89 1.93
N VAL A 194 5.80 -9.81 1.63
CA VAL A 194 5.61 -8.51 2.28
C VAL A 194 4.20 -7.98 2.05
N MET A 195 3.73 -7.93 0.79
CA MET A 195 2.39 -7.42 0.45
C MET A 195 1.28 -8.25 1.09
N THR A 196 1.41 -9.58 1.07
CA THR A 196 0.43 -10.48 1.70
C THR A 196 0.39 -10.29 3.21
N SER A 197 1.54 -10.09 3.85
CA SER A 197 1.63 -9.84 5.29
C SER A 197 0.95 -8.54 5.68
N LEU A 198 1.16 -7.47 4.91
CA LEU A 198 0.51 -6.18 5.11
C LEU A 198 -1.02 -6.27 4.94
N CYS A 199 -1.49 -6.96 3.90
CA CYS A 199 -2.92 -7.15 3.66
C CYS A 199 -3.58 -7.98 4.77
N GLY A 200 -2.89 -9.03 5.23
CA GLY A 200 -3.34 -9.84 6.36
C GLY A 200 -3.40 -9.04 7.67
N MET A 201 -2.37 -8.24 7.98
CA MET A 201 -2.37 -7.36 9.16
C MET A 201 -3.49 -6.32 9.10
N ALA A 202 -3.80 -5.74 7.93
CA ALA A 202 -4.93 -4.82 7.79
C ALA A 202 -6.26 -5.48 8.18
N MET A 203 -6.49 -6.73 7.77
CA MET A 203 -7.68 -7.49 8.17
C MET A 203 -7.71 -7.81 9.66
N LEU A 204 -6.56 -8.17 10.26
CA LEU A 204 -6.43 -8.39 11.71
C LEU A 204 -6.73 -7.11 12.50
N ALA A 205 -6.17 -5.98 12.07
CA ALA A 205 -6.38 -4.68 12.71
C ALA A 205 -7.86 -4.25 12.68
N ALA A 206 -8.61 -4.70 11.68
CA ALA A 206 -10.06 -4.53 11.59
C ALA A 206 -10.87 -5.56 12.39
N GLY A 207 -10.22 -6.36 13.27
CA GLY A 207 -10.88 -7.31 14.15
C GLY A 207 -11.19 -8.68 13.54
N ASN A 208 -10.65 -9.00 12.36
CA ASN A 208 -10.74 -10.34 11.81
C ASN A 208 -9.63 -11.24 12.39
N SER A 209 -9.78 -12.55 12.25
CA SER A 209 -8.76 -13.54 12.57
C SER A 209 -8.86 -14.71 11.60
N ALA A 210 -7.95 -15.69 11.64
CA ALA A 210 -8.05 -16.89 10.81
C ALA A 210 -9.29 -17.77 11.13
N SER A 211 -10.00 -17.49 12.23
CA SER A 211 -11.19 -18.24 12.65
C SER A 211 -12.47 -17.41 12.81
N LYS A 212 -12.38 -16.08 12.87
CA LYS A 212 -13.52 -15.17 13.15
C LYS A 212 -13.50 -13.93 12.25
N GLY A 213 -14.67 -13.33 12.06
CA GLY A 213 -14.87 -12.15 11.22
C GLY A 213 -15.20 -12.48 9.77
N THR A 214 -15.59 -11.45 9.03
CA THR A 214 -16.00 -11.53 7.61
C THR A 214 -14.87 -12.05 6.73
N TYR A 215 -13.63 -11.63 7.00
CA TYR A 215 -12.46 -11.95 6.18
C TYR A 215 -11.61 -13.10 6.73
N LYS A 216 -12.19 -13.97 7.57
CA LYS A 216 -11.44 -15.06 8.22
C LYS A 216 -10.70 -16.00 7.27
N SER A 217 -11.36 -16.35 6.16
CA SER A 217 -10.77 -17.22 5.14
C SER A 217 -9.64 -16.52 4.40
N ASN A 218 -9.71 -15.19 4.24
CA ASN A 218 -8.64 -14.41 3.63
C ASN A 218 -7.40 -14.38 4.53
N VAL A 219 -7.58 -14.11 5.83
CA VAL A 219 -6.50 -14.12 6.83
C VAL A 219 -5.83 -15.50 6.90
N LYS A 220 -6.63 -16.58 6.97
CA LYS A 220 -6.09 -17.94 7.02
C LYS A 220 -5.23 -18.27 5.79
N ARG A 221 -5.73 -17.99 4.58
CA ARG A 221 -4.98 -18.22 3.34
C ARG A 221 -3.75 -17.33 3.22
N ALA A 222 -3.80 -16.11 3.73
CA ALA A 222 -2.64 -15.22 3.80
C ALA A 222 -1.54 -15.82 4.69
N ALA A 223 -1.91 -16.33 5.87
CA ALA A 223 -0.97 -16.99 6.79
C ALA A 223 -0.36 -18.26 6.18
N GLU A 224 -1.17 -19.07 5.50
CA GLU A 224 -0.69 -20.26 4.77
C GLU A 224 0.27 -19.88 3.64
N PHE A 225 -0.07 -18.86 2.85
CA PHE A 225 0.80 -18.34 1.79
C PHE A 225 2.14 -17.84 2.33
N VAL A 226 2.11 -16.99 3.37
CA VAL A 226 3.32 -16.42 3.97
C VAL A 226 4.17 -17.53 4.57
N SER A 227 3.59 -18.46 5.32
CA SER A 227 4.32 -19.59 5.92
C SER A 227 5.01 -20.46 4.87
N ALA A 228 4.37 -20.64 3.71
CA ALA A 228 4.91 -21.44 2.62
C ALA A 228 6.03 -20.75 1.83
N ASN A 229 6.12 -19.41 1.86
CA ASN A 229 6.99 -18.64 0.97
C ASN A 229 8.01 -17.72 1.66
N VAL A 230 7.83 -17.43 2.95
CA VAL A 230 8.77 -16.61 3.72
C VAL A 230 10.18 -17.21 3.68
N GLY A 231 11.17 -16.35 3.46
CA GLY A 231 12.57 -16.72 3.38
C GLY A 231 13.03 -17.35 2.05
N LYS A 232 12.13 -17.56 1.09
CA LYS A 232 12.53 -17.95 -0.27
C LYS A 232 13.14 -16.74 -0.98
N GLU A 233 14.39 -16.88 -1.38
CA GLU A 233 15.05 -15.90 -2.24
C GLU A 233 14.43 -15.92 -3.65
N SER A 234 14.09 -14.75 -4.17
CA SER A 234 13.63 -14.63 -5.56
C SER A 234 14.83 -14.55 -6.52
N GLU A 235 14.60 -14.81 -7.81
CA GLU A 235 15.63 -14.62 -8.85
C GLU A 235 16.23 -13.20 -8.85
N PHE A 236 15.50 -12.22 -8.29
CA PHE A 236 15.98 -10.86 -8.03
C PHE A 236 17.22 -10.84 -7.13
N GLY A 237 17.30 -11.67 -6.09
CA GLY A 237 18.48 -11.75 -5.22
C GLY A 237 19.74 -12.19 -5.97
N ARG A 238 19.54 -12.88 -7.11
CA ARG A 238 20.57 -13.35 -8.03
C ARG A 238 20.79 -12.42 -9.23
N MET A 239 20.05 -11.32 -9.35
CA MET A 239 20.22 -10.34 -10.43
C MET A 239 21.47 -9.49 -10.20
N GLY A 240 22.63 -10.06 -10.45
CA GLY A 240 23.88 -9.34 -10.24
C GLY A 240 25.05 -10.03 -10.90
N GLY A 241 25.01 -10.23 -12.23
CA GLY A 241 26.14 -10.78 -13.00
C GLY A 241 27.50 -10.08 -12.78
N SER A 242 27.53 -8.99 -11.98
CA SER A 242 28.69 -8.25 -11.48
C SER A 242 29.13 -8.59 -10.04
N GLY A 243 28.55 -9.58 -9.37
CA GLY A 243 28.86 -9.94 -7.97
C GLY A 243 28.22 -9.04 -6.90
N ALA A 244 27.28 -8.17 -7.29
CA ALA A 244 26.56 -7.30 -6.36
C ALA A 244 25.46 -8.05 -5.59
N ASN A 245 25.35 -7.81 -4.28
CA ASN A 245 24.33 -8.44 -3.43
C ASN A 245 22.98 -7.72 -3.56
N TRP A 246 21.98 -8.42 -4.13
CA TRP A 246 20.60 -7.93 -4.26
C TRP A 246 19.62 -8.68 -3.37
N ASN A 247 20.10 -9.51 -2.45
CA ASN A 247 19.26 -10.30 -1.56
C ASN A 247 18.32 -9.40 -0.74
N GLN A 248 17.02 -9.74 -0.70
CA GLN A 248 15.97 -8.98 -0.03
C GLN A 248 15.29 -9.77 1.10
N THR A 249 15.85 -10.92 1.49
CA THR A 249 15.16 -11.93 2.32
C THR A 249 14.74 -11.39 3.69
N ASN A 250 15.49 -10.46 4.29
CA ASN A 250 15.17 -9.90 5.60
C ASN A 250 13.87 -9.08 5.59
N TRP A 251 13.46 -8.52 4.43
CA TRP A 251 12.15 -7.87 4.30
C TRP A 251 11.00 -8.87 4.49
N GLY A 252 11.08 -10.03 3.83
CA GLY A 252 10.09 -11.09 3.97
C GLY A 252 10.09 -11.69 5.36
N LEU A 253 11.26 -11.90 5.96
CA LEU A 253 11.39 -12.40 7.34
C LEU A 253 10.78 -11.44 8.36
N GLY A 254 11.07 -10.13 8.26
CA GLY A 254 10.52 -9.12 9.15
C GLY A 254 8.99 -8.99 9.02
N TYR A 255 8.48 -8.71 7.81
CA TYR A 255 7.04 -8.54 7.61
C TYR A 255 6.25 -9.84 7.81
N GLY A 256 6.78 -10.96 7.29
CA GLY A 256 6.17 -12.27 7.41
C GLY A 256 6.14 -12.74 8.87
N GLY A 257 7.24 -12.59 9.60
CA GLY A 257 7.32 -12.95 11.02
C GLY A 257 6.35 -12.15 11.88
N MET A 258 6.28 -10.82 11.70
CA MET A 258 5.30 -9.99 12.41
C MET A 258 3.87 -10.45 12.13
N PHE A 259 3.48 -10.62 10.86
CA PHE A 259 2.13 -11.03 10.52
C PHE A 259 1.79 -12.42 11.07
N LEU A 260 2.68 -13.39 10.94
CA LEU A 260 2.47 -14.74 11.45
C LEU A 260 2.35 -14.77 12.98
N ALA A 261 3.15 -13.97 13.68
CA ALA A 261 3.06 -13.84 15.14
C ALA A 261 1.69 -13.25 15.57
N GLU A 262 1.23 -12.21 14.89
CA GLU A 262 -0.08 -11.59 15.16
C GLU A 262 -1.24 -12.55 14.85
N VAL A 263 -1.19 -13.28 13.72
CA VAL A 263 -2.21 -14.30 13.40
C VAL A 263 -2.22 -15.39 14.46
N GLN A 264 -1.05 -15.92 14.83
CA GLN A 264 -0.94 -17.01 15.80
C GLN A 264 -1.50 -16.61 17.17
N ASN A 265 -1.20 -15.38 17.62
CA ASN A 265 -1.76 -14.81 18.84
C ASN A 265 -3.28 -14.62 18.77
N ALA A 266 -3.80 -14.14 17.64
CA ALA A 266 -5.23 -13.87 17.47
C ALA A 266 -6.07 -15.15 17.30
N SER A 267 -5.55 -16.12 16.55
CA SER A 267 -6.17 -17.40 16.28
C SER A 267 -5.15 -18.38 15.68
N PRO A 268 -4.70 -19.40 16.44
CA PRO A 268 -3.66 -20.30 15.99
C PRO A 268 -3.93 -20.94 14.62
N VAL A 269 -2.91 -20.95 13.76
CA VAL A 269 -2.92 -21.61 12.45
C VAL A 269 -1.86 -22.71 12.48
N LYS A 270 -2.24 -23.91 12.03
CA LYS A 270 -1.39 -25.10 12.10
C LYS A 270 -0.03 -24.86 11.43
N GLY A 271 1.06 -25.12 12.16
CA GLY A 271 2.44 -25.04 11.68
C GLY A 271 3.03 -23.63 11.65
N VAL A 272 2.28 -22.61 12.09
CA VAL A 272 2.81 -21.24 12.20
C VAL A 272 3.75 -21.10 13.40
N ASP A 273 3.53 -21.86 14.48
CA ASP A 273 4.44 -22.00 15.61
C ASP A 273 5.83 -22.48 15.17
N ASP A 274 5.91 -23.63 14.49
CA ASP A 274 7.17 -24.16 13.96
C ASP A 274 7.82 -23.17 12.96
N LYS A 275 6.98 -22.46 12.19
CA LYS A 275 7.47 -21.46 11.24
C LYS A 275 8.04 -20.22 11.94
N LEU A 276 7.47 -19.78 13.07
CA LEU A 276 7.96 -18.65 13.84
C LEU A 276 9.32 -18.96 14.48
N GLU A 277 9.52 -20.18 14.97
CA GLU A 277 10.82 -20.64 15.46
C GLU A 277 11.87 -20.56 14.34
N TRP A 278 11.56 -21.14 13.18
CA TRP A 278 12.45 -21.07 12.01
C TRP A 278 12.74 -19.63 11.55
N ILE A 279 11.73 -18.75 11.55
CA ILE A 279 11.92 -17.33 11.20
C ILE A 279 12.87 -16.66 12.20
N ALA A 280 12.68 -16.89 13.50
CA ALA A 280 13.51 -16.28 14.53
C ALA A 280 14.98 -16.72 14.40
N GLU A 281 15.22 -18.02 14.26
CA GLU A 281 16.55 -18.57 14.02
C GLU A 281 17.20 -17.96 12.76
N THR A 282 16.43 -17.84 11.67
CA THR A 282 16.92 -17.30 10.40
C THR A 282 17.23 -15.80 10.51
N ILE A 283 16.41 -15.03 11.23
CA ILE A 283 16.69 -13.62 11.50
C ILE A 283 17.98 -13.52 12.31
N LEU A 284 18.11 -14.24 13.43
CA LEU A 284 19.32 -14.19 14.27
C LEU A 284 20.59 -14.58 13.50
N ALA A 285 20.50 -15.57 12.60
CA ALA A 285 21.62 -15.96 11.74
C ALA A 285 22.01 -14.88 10.71
N ASN A 286 21.09 -13.99 10.34
CA ASN A 286 21.32 -12.89 9.41
C ASN A 286 21.71 -11.58 10.12
N MET A 287 21.78 -11.56 11.46
CA MET A 287 22.12 -10.37 12.23
C MET A 287 23.60 -10.01 12.08
N GLU A 288 23.88 -8.74 11.81
CA GLU A 288 25.23 -8.23 11.72
C GLU A 288 25.86 -8.09 13.12
N ALA A 289 27.19 -7.98 13.20
CA ALA A 289 27.90 -7.89 14.49
C ALA A 289 27.49 -6.68 15.36
N THR A 290 26.93 -5.66 14.72
CA THR A 290 26.34 -4.44 15.30
C THR A 290 24.95 -4.66 15.92
N GLY A 291 24.30 -5.79 15.62
CA GLY A 291 22.91 -6.09 15.99
C GLY A 291 21.86 -5.58 14.99
N GLY A 292 22.28 -4.96 13.88
CA GLY A 292 21.39 -4.54 12.81
C GLY A 292 21.32 -5.53 11.66
N PHE A 293 20.59 -5.15 10.61
CA PHE A 293 20.24 -6.04 9.51
C PHE A 293 20.43 -5.36 8.15
N ALA A 294 21.05 -6.09 7.22
CA ALA A 294 21.04 -5.77 5.80
C ALA A 294 19.69 -6.15 5.15
N HIS A 295 19.52 -5.83 3.87
CA HIS A 295 18.36 -6.28 3.08
C HIS A 295 18.20 -7.81 3.06
N GLY A 296 19.30 -8.53 3.23
CA GLY A 296 19.41 -9.97 3.34
C GLY A 296 20.88 -10.35 3.58
N PRO A 297 21.19 -11.65 3.75
CA PRO A 297 22.57 -12.10 3.98
C PRO A 297 23.48 -11.81 2.79
N GLY A 298 24.80 -11.90 3.01
CA GLY A 298 25.81 -11.80 1.93
C GLY A 298 26.61 -10.49 1.87
N GLY A 299 26.58 -9.68 2.93
CA GLY A 299 27.37 -8.44 3.02
C GLY A 299 26.70 -7.24 2.33
N PRO A 300 27.46 -6.15 2.07
CA PRO A 300 26.90 -4.90 1.56
C PRO A 300 26.06 -5.10 0.31
N ASN A 301 24.91 -4.43 0.26
CA ASN A 301 24.02 -4.51 -0.89
C ASN A 301 24.63 -3.81 -2.12
N ALA A 302 23.95 -3.93 -3.26
CA ALA A 302 24.40 -3.38 -4.54
C ALA A 302 24.62 -1.85 -4.59
N LEU A 303 24.08 -1.10 -3.62
CA LEU A 303 24.29 0.33 -3.44
C LEU A 303 25.42 0.64 -2.44
N ASN A 304 26.20 -0.37 -2.05
CA ASN A 304 27.40 -0.29 -1.22
C ASN A 304 27.16 0.22 0.22
N TYR A 305 26.03 -0.16 0.82
CA TYR A 305 25.81 -0.05 2.26
C TYR A 305 25.41 -1.42 2.83
N LEU A 306 25.71 -1.65 4.10
CA LEU A 306 25.42 -2.92 4.77
C LEU A 306 24.01 -2.92 5.36
N GLU A 307 23.80 -2.11 6.38
CA GLU A 307 22.59 -2.14 7.20
C GLU A 307 21.58 -1.07 6.79
N LEU A 308 20.31 -1.36 7.04
CA LEU A 308 19.23 -0.42 6.84
C LEU A 308 18.30 -0.43 8.05
N GLU A 309 18.17 0.73 8.72
CA GLU A 309 17.42 0.87 9.97
C GLU A 309 15.97 0.34 9.87
N ILE A 310 15.28 0.63 8.77
CA ILE A 310 13.92 0.15 8.56
C ILE A 310 13.83 -1.38 8.50
N VAL A 311 14.85 -2.07 7.96
CA VAL A 311 14.90 -3.53 7.95
C VAL A 311 15.14 -4.06 9.36
N SER A 312 16.06 -3.43 10.09
CA SER A 312 16.33 -3.79 11.48
C SER A 312 15.08 -3.69 12.34
N ASN A 313 14.27 -2.64 12.18
CA ASN A 313 13.02 -2.48 12.92
C ASN A 313 12.04 -3.61 12.67
N TYR A 314 11.89 -4.06 11.42
CA TYR A 314 10.98 -5.16 11.10
C TYR A 314 11.51 -6.51 11.57
N CYS A 315 12.81 -6.78 11.47
CA CYS A 315 13.42 -7.99 12.02
C CYS A 315 13.24 -8.06 13.54
N VAL A 316 13.55 -6.99 14.26
CA VAL A 316 13.39 -6.92 15.73
C VAL A 316 11.91 -7.04 16.12
N ALA A 317 10.99 -6.44 15.37
CA ALA A 317 9.55 -6.58 15.63
C ALA A 317 9.07 -8.03 15.40
N ALA A 318 9.56 -8.71 14.36
CA ALA A 318 9.27 -10.12 14.11
C ALA A 318 9.80 -11.02 15.25
N LEU A 319 11.03 -10.78 15.71
CA LEU A 319 11.61 -11.46 16.86
C LEU A 319 10.77 -11.26 18.13
N GLY A 320 10.37 -10.02 18.43
CA GLY A 320 9.47 -9.74 19.55
C GLY A 320 8.11 -10.44 19.43
N GLY A 321 7.57 -10.54 18.21
CA GLY A 321 6.37 -11.32 17.92
C GLY A 321 6.55 -12.82 18.16
N ALA A 322 7.69 -13.38 17.76
CA ALA A 322 8.04 -14.78 18.02
C ALA A 322 8.19 -15.05 19.54
N MET A 323 8.88 -14.18 20.28
CA MET A 323 8.97 -14.26 21.74
C MET A 323 7.59 -14.22 22.41
N ALA A 324 6.67 -13.38 21.93
CA ALA A 324 5.31 -13.32 22.44
C ALA A 324 4.52 -14.63 22.22
N ASN A 325 4.94 -15.45 21.25
CA ASN A 325 4.40 -16.77 20.95
C ASN A 325 5.23 -17.91 21.60
N GLY A 326 6.18 -17.60 22.48
CA GLY A 326 6.95 -18.58 23.24
C GLY A 326 8.22 -19.12 22.57
N VAL A 327 8.68 -18.49 21.49
CA VAL A 327 9.97 -18.80 20.84
C VAL A 327 11.12 -18.18 21.65
N ASP A 328 12.20 -18.93 21.84
CA ASP A 328 13.44 -18.43 22.45
C ASP A 328 14.27 -17.65 21.42
N VAL A 329 14.70 -16.43 21.77
CA VAL A 329 15.34 -15.46 20.85
C VAL A 329 16.56 -14.83 21.51
#